data_AF-A0A4V3IXB7-F1
#
_entry.id   AF-A0A4V3IXB7-F1
#
_cell.length_a   1.000
_cell.length_b   1.000
_cell.length_c   1.000
_cell.angle_alpha   90.00
_cell.angle_beta   90.00
_cell.angle_gamma   90.00
#
_symmetry.space_group_name_H-M   'P 1'
#
loop_
_entity.id
_entity.type
_entity.pdbx_description
1 polymer ?
#
loop_
_entity_poly.entity_id
_entity_poly.type
_entity_poly.pdbx_seq_one_letter_code
_entity_poly.pdbx_strand_id
1 'polypeptide(L)'
;MRPPRTLLMVTALAATLALTACGPSSTPEPSPAEAATTQAGPTTSTPVPEPIVDSGPIQGAMGTTETNVSGILRYTVVEGDVGGLVCQRFGRAYWQLESDLTSGGFSCNSVIYLGEILTPTNDVRP
;
A
#
# COMPACT_ATOMS: atom_id res chain seq x y z
N MET A 1 -25.98 31.63 17.97
CA MET A 1 -25.68 31.89 16.54
C MET A 1 -24.27 32.47 16.47
N ARG A 2 -23.32 31.75 15.88
CA ARG A 2 -21.93 32.21 15.62
C ARG A 2 -21.75 32.33 14.09
N PRO A 3 -21.14 33.40 13.56
CA PRO A 3 -20.93 33.54 12.12
C PRO A 3 -19.75 32.66 11.64
N PRO A 4 -19.75 32.22 10.37
CA PRO A 4 -18.65 31.45 9.80
C PRO A 4 -17.51 32.38 9.39
N ARG A 5 -16.27 31.96 9.67
CA ARG A 5 -15.07 32.57 9.11
C ARG A 5 -14.48 31.62 8.07
N THR A 6 -14.87 31.86 6.83
CA THR A 6 -14.24 31.32 5.63
C THR A 6 -12.94 32.08 5.39
N LEU A 7 -11.82 31.36 5.27
CA LEU A 7 -10.64 31.90 4.59
C LEU A 7 -10.08 30.82 3.66
N LEU A 8 -10.29 31.03 2.36
CA LEU A 8 -9.55 30.38 1.29
C LEU A 8 -8.08 30.80 1.37
N MET A 9 -7.16 29.85 1.18
CA MET A 9 -5.86 30.18 0.62
C MET A 9 -5.43 29.11 -0.37
N VAL A 10 -5.56 29.48 -1.65
CA VAL A 10 -5.07 28.76 -2.82
C VAL A 10 -3.57 29.00 -2.90
N THR A 11 -2.77 27.93 -2.89
CA THR A 11 -1.35 27.99 -3.26
C THR A 11 -1.12 27.00 -4.40
N ALA A 12 -1.13 27.53 -5.63
CA ALA A 12 -0.60 26.86 -6.81
C ALA A 12 0.92 27.11 -6.84
N LEU A 13 1.73 26.06 -6.85
CA LEU A 13 3.16 26.18 -7.11
C LEU A 13 3.56 25.26 -8.27
N ALA A 14 4.32 25.86 -9.18
CA ALA A 14 4.51 25.52 -10.57
C ALA A 14 5.49 24.36 -10.82
N ALA A 15 5.29 23.74 -11.99
CA ALA A 15 6.08 22.69 -12.61
C ALA A 15 7.48 23.15 -13.04
N THR A 16 8.43 22.20 -13.05
CA THR A 16 9.59 22.21 -13.95
C THR A 16 9.92 20.78 -14.37
N LEU A 17 9.62 20.45 -15.62
CA LEU A 17 10.14 19.28 -16.34
C LEU A 17 11.57 19.61 -16.81
N ALA A 18 12.51 18.69 -16.59
CA ALA A 18 13.79 18.68 -17.29
C ALA A 18 13.97 17.31 -17.97
N LEU A 19 13.74 17.26 -19.29
CA LEU A 19 14.14 16.17 -20.16
C LEU A 19 15.57 16.42 -20.65
N THR A 20 16.44 15.44 -20.48
CA THR A 20 17.82 15.41 -21.02
C THR A 20 18.21 13.95 -21.22
N ALA A 21 18.85 13.47 -22.27
CA ALA A 21 18.97 13.81 -23.69
C ALA A 21 19.61 12.56 -24.34
N CYS A 22 19.40 12.38 -25.65
CA CYS A 22 19.85 11.25 -26.48
C CYS A 22 21.33 10.84 -26.33
N GLY A 23 21.58 9.52 -26.34
CA GLY A 23 22.87 8.92 -26.71
C GLY A 23 22.74 8.10 -28.01
N PRO A 24 23.69 8.18 -28.96
CA PRO A 24 23.57 7.54 -30.27
C PRO A 24 24.05 6.08 -30.31
N SER A 25 23.22 5.27 -30.96
CA SER A 25 23.51 4.30 -32.02
C SER A 25 24.82 3.50 -31.96
N SER A 26 24.72 2.24 -31.55
CA SER A 26 25.72 1.20 -31.82
C SER A 26 25.24 0.30 -32.97
N THR A 27 26.07 0.18 -34.00
CA THR A 27 25.93 -0.70 -35.17
C THR A 27 25.81 -2.18 -34.76
N PRO A 28 24.89 -2.97 -35.34
CA PRO A 28 24.89 -4.41 -35.13
C PRO A 28 25.94 -5.10 -36.02
N GLU A 29 26.86 -5.81 -35.37
CA GLU A 29 27.78 -6.77 -35.98
C GLU A 29 27.03 -8.09 -36.26
N PRO A 30 27.12 -8.69 -37.47
CA PRO A 30 26.51 -9.99 -37.73
C PRO A 30 27.41 -11.10 -37.18
N SER A 31 26.91 -11.83 -36.18
CA SER A 31 27.59 -12.99 -35.60
C SER A 31 26.79 -14.29 -35.89
N PRO A 32 27.46 -15.45 -36.09
CA PRO A 32 26.94 -16.61 -36.83
C PRO A 32 25.82 -17.42 -36.17
N ALA A 33 25.19 -18.25 -37.00
CA ALA A 33 24.03 -19.08 -36.76
C ALA A 33 24.14 -20.10 -35.61
N GLU A 34 23.00 -20.24 -34.94
CA GLU A 34 22.40 -21.42 -34.30
C GLU A 34 23.25 -22.34 -33.42
N ALA A 35 23.05 -22.18 -32.10
CA ALA A 35 22.86 -23.32 -31.22
C ALA A 35 21.46 -23.23 -30.61
N ALA A 36 20.53 -24.08 -31.07
CA ALA A 36 19.22 -24.25 -30.45
C ALA A 36 19.41 -24.86 -29.05
N THR A 37 19.59 -23.99 -28.06
CA THR A 37 19.53 -24.36 -26.66
C THR A 37 18.06 -24.37 -26.29
N THR A 38 17.52 -25.53 -25.93
CA THR A 38 16.20 -25.64 -25.29
C THR A 38 16.27 -24.87 -23.97
N GLN A 39 15.98 -23.57 -24.03
CA GLN A 39 15.84 -22.72 -22.86
C GLN A 39 14.60 -23.22 -22.13
N ALA A 40 14.80 -23.93 -21.02
CA ALA A 40 13.73 -24.16 -20.07
C ALA A 40 13.09 -22.80 -19.81
N GLY A 41 11.83 -22.65 -20.22
CA GLY A 41 11.10 -21.39 -20.07
C GLY A 41 11.14 -20.94 -18.61
N PRO A 42 11.08 -19.63 -18.34
CA PRO A 42 10.99 -19.15 -16.97
C PRO A 42 9.81 -19.86 -16.31
N THR A 43 10.08 -20.71 -15.31
CA THR A 43 9.05 -21.14 -14.38
C THR A 43 8.64 -19.89 -13.62
N THR A 44 7.58 -19.25 -14.07
CA THR A 44 6.89 -18.19 -13.34
C THR A 44 6.34 -18.83 -12.07
N SER A 45 7.12 -18.81 -11.00
CA SER A 45 6.64 -19.15 -9.67
C SER A 45 5.65 -18.05 -9.25
N THR A 46 4.37 -18.38 -9.17
CA THR A 46 3.39 -17.47 -8.55
C THR A 46 3.85 -17.21 -7.11
N PRO A 47 4.07 -15.95 -6.70
CA PRO A 47 4.44 -15.65 -5.32
C PRO A 47 3.32 -16.11 -4.39
N VAL A 48 3.68 -16.89 -3.38
CA VAL A 48 2.75 -17.26 -2.30
C VAL A 48 2.52 -16.00 -1.47
N PRO A 49 1.27 -15.57 -1.25
CA PRO A 49 0.98 -14.41 -0.41
C PRO A 49 1.55 -14.61 1.01
N GLU A 50 2.19 -13.58 1.55
CA GLU A 50 2.65 -13.63 2.93
C GLU A 50 1.46 -13.77 3.89
N PRO A 51 1.58 -14.56 4.97
CA PRO A 51 0.52 -14.65 5.96
C PRO A 51 0.27 -13.28 6.61
N ILE A 52 -1.00 -12.98 6.91
CA ILE A 52 -1.35 -11.84 7.76
C ILE A 52 -1.10 -12.27 9.20
N VAL A 53 -0.23 -11.54 9.89
CA VAL A 53 0.14 -11.81 11.29
C VAL A 53 -0.22 -10.61 12.13
N ASP A 54 -1.04 -10.83 13.17
CA ASP A 54 -1.26 -9.84 14.23
C ASP A 54 -0.13 -9.98 15.27
N SER A 55 0.77 -9.00 15.35
CA SER A 55 1.84 -8.99 16.37
C SER A 55 1.34 -8.64 17.78
N GLY A 56 0.06 -8.32 17.93
CA GLY A 56 -0.60 -7.98 19.19
C GLY A 56 -0.64 -6.47 19.45
N PRO A 57 -1.33 -6.04 20.53
CA PRO A 57 -1.49 -4.63 20.86
C PRO A 57 -0.14 -3.95 21.10
N ILE A 58 0.03 -2.78 20.49
CA ILE A 58 1.16 -1.87 20.72
C ILE A 58 0.61 -0.48 21.06
N GLN A 59 1.38 0.34 21.78
CA GLN A 59 0.95 1.71 22.07
C GLN A 59 0.65 2.45 20.76
N GLY A 60 -0.57 2.96 20.61
CA GLY A 60 -1.05 3.57 19.37
C GLY A 60 -1.62 2.59 18.32
N ALA A 61 -1.79 1.32 18.66
CA ALA A 61 -2.59 0.35 17.91
C ALA A 61 -3.19 -0.69 18.89
N MET A 62 -3.99 -0.19 19.82
CA MET A 62 -4.58 -0.93 20.94
C MET A 62 -5.98 -1.49 20.65
N GLY A 63 -6.47 -1.28 19.44
CA GLY A 63 -7.75 -1.80 18.97
C GLY A 63 -7.83 -3.33 19.05
N THR A 64 -9.06 -3.81 19.00
CA THR A 64 -9.35 -5.25 19.13
C THR A 64 -9.34 -5.92 17.77
N THR A 65 -8.88 -7.16 17.73
CA THR A 65 -8.92 -8.00 16.53
C THR A 65 -9.95 -9.11 16.69
N GLU A 66 -10.68 -9.38 15.62
CA GLU A 66 -11.58 -10.52 15.48
C GLU A 66 -11.30 -11.23 14.15
N THR A 67 -11.50 -12.54 14.11
CA THR A 67 -11.51 -13.29 12.84
C THR A 67 -12.94 -13.73 12.57
N ASN A 68 -13.48 -13.33 11.42
CA ASN A 68 -14.86 -13.68 11.08
C ASN A 68 -14.97 -15.16 10.63
N VAL A 69 -16.20 -15.60 10.33
CA VAL A 69 -16.49 -16.98 9.88
C VAL A 69 -15.78 -17.38 8.57
N SER A 70 -15.33 -16.39 7.79
CA SER A 70 -14.58 -16.59 6.55
C SER A 70 -13.07 -16.61 6.76
N GLY A 71 -12.60 -16.51 8.01
CA GLY A 71 -11.17 -16.47 8.32
C GLY A 71 -10.52 -15.09 8.08
N ILE A 72 -11.31 -14.05 7.85
CA ILE A 72 -10.79 -12.69 7.60
C ILE A 72 -10.56 -11.99 8.94
N LEU A 73 -9.33 -11.51 9.14
CA LEU A 73 -8.94 -10.72 10.30
C LEU A 73 -9.49 -9.29 10.15
N ARG A 74 -10.16 -8.80 11.20
CA ARG A 74 -10.70 -7.44 11.28
C ARG A 74 -10.17 -6.76 12.53
N TYR A 75 -9.81 -5.49 12.40
CA TYR A 75 -9.32 -4.65 13.48
C TYR A 75 -10.31 -3.51 13.73
N THR A 76 -10.74 -3.34 14.99
CA THR A 76 -11.61 -2.23 15.39
C THR A 76 -10.78 -1.12 16.03
N VAL A 77 -10.77 0.05 15.40
CA VAL A 77 -10.02 1.23 15.86
C VAL A 77 -10.60 1.76 17.18
N VAL A 78 -9.71 2.07 18.13
CA VAL A 78 -10.06 2.67 19.43
C VAL A 78 -9.34 4.00 19.66
N GLU A 79 -9.67 4.68 20.76
CA GLU A 79 -9.06 5.97 21.09
C GLU A 79 -7.55 5.83 21.31
N GLY A 80 -6.79 6.75 20.70
CA GLY A 80 -5.33 6.78 20.77
C GLY A 80 -4.61 5.98 19.69
N ASP A 81 -5.35 5.25 18.84
CA ASP A 81 -4.75 4.57 17.68
C ASP A 81 -4.18 5.57 16.66
N VAL A 82 -3.13 5.14 15.96
CA VAL A 82 -2.42 5.89 14.91
C VAL A 82 -2.19 4.97 13.73
N GLY A 83 -2.59 5.40 12.53
CA GLY A 83 -2.60 4.53 11.34
C GLY A 83 -1.25 3.86 11.06
N GLY A 84 -0.13 4.56 11.21
CA GLY A 84 1.21 3.99 11.02
C GLY A 84 1.56 2.87 11.99
N LEU A 85 1.07 2.95 13.23
CA LEU A 85 1.29 1.92 14.24
C LEU A 85 0.33 0.74 14.03
N VAL A 86 -0.89 0.99 13.54
CA VAL A 86 -1.80 -0.08 13.10
C VAL A 86 -1.19 -0.86 11.92
N CYS A 87 -0.63 -0.16 10.93
CA CYS A 87 0.12 -0.77 9.83
C CYS A 87 1.30 -1.62 10.34
N GLN A 88 2.08 -1.08 11.29
CA GLN A 88 3.20 -1.80 11.90
C GLN A 88 2.75 -3.07 12.62
N ARG A 89 1.64 -3.02 13.37
CA ARG A 89 1.09 -4.17 14.10
C ARG A 89 0.81 -5.36 13.19
N PHE A 90 0.37 -5.12 11.95
CA PHE A 90 0.08 -6.17 10.97
C PHE A 90 1.21 -6.42 9.97
N GLY A 91 2.31 -5.67 10.04
CA GLY A 91 3.36 -5.69 9.02
C GLY A 91 2.80 -5.42 7.63
N ARG A 92 1.93 -4.43 7.50
CA ARG A 92 1.24 -4.09 6.25
C ARG A 92 1.55 -2.67 5.81
N ALA A 93 1.65 -2.48 4.51
CA ALA A 93 1.67 -1.17 3.92
C ALA A 93 0.27 -0.55 3.91
N TYR A 94 0.18 0.77 3.70
CA TYR A 94 -1.10 1.49 3.79
C TYR A 94 -2.17 0.93 2.84
N TRP A 95 -1.77 0.58 1.61
CA TRP A 95 -2.68 0.03 0.60
C TRP A 95 -3.14 -1.41 0.90
N GLN A 96 -2.53 -2.06 1.90
CA GLN A 96 -2.87 -3.41 2.36
C GLN A 96 -3.72 -3.39 3.64
N LEU A 97 -4.20 -2.22 4.04
CA LEU A 97 -5.30 -2.08 4.99
C LEU A 97 -6.50 -1.54 4.22
N GLU A 98 -7.61 -2.27 4.24
CA GLU A 98 -8.88 -1.80 3.70
C GLU A 98 -9.73 -1.25 4.83
N SER A 99 -10.37 -0.11 4.56
CA SER A 99 -11.29 0.53 5.49
C SER A 99 -12.72 0.26 5.05
N ASP A 100 -13.58 -0.18 5.97
CA ASP A 100 -15.01 -0.35 5.72
C ASP A 100 -15.71 1.02 5.46
N LEU A 101 -15.05 2.14 5.80
CA LEU A 101 -15.57 3.50 5.62
C LEU A 101 -15.08 4.18 4.34
N THR A 102 -13.94 3.77 3.79
CA THR A 102 -13.31 4.43 2.63
C THR A 102 -12.92 3.42 1.55
N SER A 103 -13.62 3.48 0.41
CA SER A 103 -13.28 2.67 -0.76
C SER A 103 -12.00 3.19 -1.43
N GLY A 104 -10.97 2.37 -1.54
CA GLY A 104 -9.73 2.70 -2.25
C GLY A 104 -8.43 2.39 -1.49
N GLY A 105 -8.53 2.10 -0.20
CA GLY A 105 -7.40 1.76 0.66
C GLY A 105 -7.23 2.76 1.80
N PHE A 106 -6.69 2.28 2.90
CA PHE A 106 -6.33 3.07 4.06
C PHE A 106 -5.03 3.85 3.82
N SER A 107 -4.82 4.96 4.52
CA SER A 107 -3.51 5.62 4.57
C SER A 107 -2.92 5.48 5.96
N CYS A 108 -1.71 4.93 6.10
CA CYS A 108 -1.01 4.89 7.39
C CYS A 108 -0.76 6.30 7.98
N ASN A 109 -0.93 7.35 7.17
CA ASN A 109 -0.79 8.74 7.58
C ASN A 109 -2.13 9.50 7.64
N SER A 110 -3.27 8.85 7.39
CA SER A 110 -4.57 9.52 7.47
C SER A 110 -5.13 9.52 8.88
N VAL A 111 -6.12 10.39 9.07
CA VAL A 111 -7.05 10.31 10.20
C VAL A 111 -7.76 8.96 10.14
N ILE A 112 -7.89 8.35 11.31
CA ILE A 112 -8.64 7.10 11.51
C ILE A 112 -9.81 7.40 12.45
N TYR A 113 -10.95 6.76 12.23
CA TYR A 113 -12.16 7.04 12.99
C TYR A 113 -12.36 5.99 14.08
N LEU A 114 -12.84 6.43 15.25
CA LEU A 114 -13.17 5.50 16.33
C LEU A 114 -14.28 4.54 15.90
N GLY A 115 -14.08 3.25 16.13
CA GLY A 115 -14.99 2.19 15.69
C GLY A 115 -14.89 1.85 14.21
N GLU A 116 -14.00 2.48 13.46
CA GLU A 116 -13.68 2.07 12.09
C GLU A 116 -13.13 0.64 12.08
N ILE A 117 -13.56 -0.14 11.10
CA ILE A 117 -13.05 -1.48 10.90
C ILE A 117 -12.04 -1.47 9.77
N LEU A 118 -10.85 -1.97 10.08
CA LEU A 118 -9.75 -2.15 9.16
C LEU A 118 -9.52 -3.63 8.89
N THR A 119 -9.41 -4.00 7.63
CA THR A 119 -9.16 -5.37 7.18
C THR A 119 -7.77 -5.43 6.54
N PRO A 120 -6.79 -6.09 7.17
CA PRO A 120 -5.51 -6.36 6.54
C PRO A 120 -5.68 -7.30 5.35
N THR A 121 -4.98 -7.00 4.25
CA THR A 121 -5.02 -7.77 3.01
C THR A 121 -3.60 -8.14 2.56
N ASN A 122 -3.54 -8.94 1.50
CA ASN A 122 -2.29 -9.27 0.80
C ASN A 122 -2.25 -8.61 -0.59
N ASP A 123 -2.89 -7.45 -0.73
CA ASP A 123 -2.89 -6.69 -1.97
C ASP A 123 -1.46 -6.39 -2.42
N VAL A 124 -1.16 -6.73 -3.67
CA VAL A 124 0.14 -6.54 -4.32
C VAL A 124 0.17 -5.32 -5.22
N ARG A 125 -0.62 -4.27 -4.91
CA ARG A 125 -0.62 -3.04 -5.71
C ARG A 125 0.82 -2.47 -5.80
N PRO A 126 1.29 -2.13 -7.01
CA PRO A 126 2.63 -1.59 -7.23
C PRO A 126 2.79 -0.15 -6.73
#